data_AF-A0A7X6VH81-F1
#
_entry.id   AF-A0A7X6VH81-F1
#
_cell.length_a   1.000
_cell.length_b   1.000
_cell.length_c   1.000
_cell.angle_alpha   90.00
_cell.angle_beta   90.00
_cell.angle_gamma   90.00
#
_symmetry.space_group_name_H-M   'P 1'
#
loop_
_entity.id
_entity.type
_entity.pdbx_description
1 polymer ?
#
loop_
_entity_poly.entity_id
_entity_poly.type
_entity_poly.pdbx_seq_one_letter_code
_entity_poly.pdbx_strand_id
1 'polypeptide(L)'
;MKNQTKSKKRVADHGEVFTAEREVNAMLDLVKQETERIDSRFLEPACGNGNFLAEILRRKLAVVKSRYGKNAADFEWYAVIAIRCGDSSRQCAGMPRTAF
;
A
#
# COMPACT_ATOMS: atom_id res chain seq x y z
N MET A 1 -4.74 18.56 16.97
CA MET A 1 -3.38 18.19 16.51
C MET A 1 -3.07 16.81 17.10
N LYS A 2 -2.87 15.77 16.30
CA LYS A 2 -2.49 14.44 16.83
C LYS A 2 -1.02 14.50 17.28
N ASN A 3 -0.74 14.11 18.53
CA ASN A 3 0.64 14.04 19.04
C ASN A 3 1.46 13.05 18.22
N GLN A 4 2.66 13.47 17.79
CA GLN A 4 3.58 12.67 16.97
C GLN A 4 4.47 11.73 17.79
N THR A 5 4.30 11.72 19.12
CA THR A 5 5.10 10.92 20.05
C THR A 5 4.20 10.44 21.19
N LYS A 6 4.37 9.21 21.65
CA LYS A 6 3.68 8.69 22.84
C LYS A 6 4.29 9.19 24.15
N SER A 7 5.62 9.19 24.25
CA SER A 7 6.35 9.73 25.41
C SER A 7 7.79 10.07 25.06
N LYS A 8 8.42 11.00 25.80
CA LYS A 8 9.83 11.37 25.61
C LYS A 8 10.79 10.18 25.82
N LYS A 9 10.46 9.28 26.75
CA LYS A 9 11.25 8.06 27.01
C LYS A 9 11.34 7.17 25.78
N ARG A 10 10.24 6.95 25.06
CA ARG A 10 10.23 6.10 23.86
C ARG A 10 10.92 6.73 22.66
N VAL A 11 10.93 8.06 22.58
CA VAL A 11 11.76 8.78 21.60
C VAL A 11 13.24 8.54 21.90
N ALA A 12 13.67 8.69 23.16
CA ALA A 12 15.07 8.51 23.54
C ALA A 12 15.55 7.05 23.42
N ASP A 13 14.76 6.09 23.88
CA ASP A 13 15.17 4.68 23.98
C ASP A 13 14.97 3.91 22.66
N HIS A 14 14.04 4.33 21.79
CA HIS A 14 13.64 3.56 20.60
C HIS A 14 13.53 4.40 19.31
N GLY A 15 13.77 5.71 19.38
CA GLY A 15 13.56 6.60 18.23
C GLY A 15 12.11 6.67 17.76
N GLU A 16 11.13 6.31 18.59
CA GLU A 16 9.75 6.23 18.13
C GLU A 16 9.16 7.62 17.85
N VAL A 17 8.83 7.84 16.57
CA VAL A 17 8.06 8.97 16.09
C VAL A 17 6.97 8.47 15.15
N PHE A 18 5.82 9.12 15.15
CA PHE A 18 4.76 8.88 14.16
C PHE A 18 4.89 9.88 13.04
N THR A 19 4.78 9.41 11.79
CA THR A 19 4.67 10.28 10.63
C THR A 19 3.24 10.77 10.51
N ALA A 20 3.03 12.09 10.44
CA ALA A 20 1.71 12.65 10.28
C ALA A 20 1.13 12.40 8.88
N GLU A 21 -0.19 12.38 8.81
CA GLU A 21 -0.95 11.99 7.61
C GLU A 21 -0.67 12.90 6.41
N ARG A 22 -0.45 14.20 6.65
CA ARG A 22 -0.10 15.15 5.58
C ARG A 22 1.28 14.85 4.98
N GLU A 23 2.25 14.47 5.80
CA GLU A 23 3.60 14.10 5.36
C GLU A 23 3.57 12.77 4.60
N VAL A 24 2.80 11.80 5.08
CA VAL A 24 2.61 10.52 4.37
C VAL A 24 2.03 10.77 2.97
N ASN A 25 0.96 11.56 2.88
CA ASN A 25 0.35 11.88 1.58
C ASN A 25 1.31 12.65 0.66
N ALA A 26 1.99 13.68 1.17
CA ALA A 26 2.96 14.45 0.39
C ALA A 26 4.10 13.58 -0.15
N MET A 27 4.62 12.65 0.66
CA MET A 27 5.66 11.72 0.22
C MET A 27 5.16 10.73 -0.84
N LEU A 28 3.97 10.17 -0.67
CA LEU A 28 3.39 9.23 -1.64
C LEU A 28 2.99 9.91 -2.96
N ASP A 29 2.68 11.20 -2.92
CA ASP A 29 2.39 11.98 -4.14
C ASP A 29 3.62 12.17 -5.04
N LEU A 30 4.83 12.14 -4.48
CA LEU A 30 6.08 12.14 -5.27
C LEU A 30 6.22 10.89 -6.15
N VAL A 31 5.61 9.78 -5.75
CA VAL A 31 5.66 8.48 -6.45
C VAL A 31 4.26 8.00 -6.82
N LYS A 32 3.34 8.94 -7.10
CA LYS A 32 1.92 8.67 -7.30
C LYS A 32 1.64 7.54 -8.30
N GLN A 33 2.33 7.56 -9.43
CA GLN A 33 2.20 6.53 -10.48
C GLN A 33 2.44 5.11 -9.94
N GLU A 34 3.43 4.94 -9.06
CA GLU A 34 3.72 3.65 -8.42
C GLU A 34 2.64 3.28 -7.39
N THR A 35 2.12 4.26 -6.64
CA THR A 35 1.07 4.02 -5.64
C THR A 35 -0.30 3.68 -6.25
N GLU A 36 -0.52 4.05 -7.51
CA GLU A 36 -1.76 3.73 -8.26
C GLU A 36 -1.61 2.48 -9.15
N ARG A 37 -0.39 1.97 -9.33
CA ARG A 37 -0.14 0.71 -10.03
C ARG A 37 -0.46 -0.47 -9.10
N ILE A 38 -1.45 -1.29 -9.46
CA ILE A 38 -1.98 -2.36 -8.60
C ILE A 38 -0.90 -3.39 -8.21
N ASP A 39 -0.06 -3.78 -9.15
CA ASP A 39 0.99 -4.79 -9.02
C ASP A 39 2.35 -4.24 -8.56
N SER A 40 2.46 -2.94 -8.29
CA SER A 40 3.69 -2.35 -7.74
C SER A 40 4.02 -2.93 -6.36
N ARG A 41 5.30 -2.89 -5.97
CA ARG A 41 5.77 -3.42 -4.69
C ARG A 41 6.49 -2.33 -3.91
N PHE A 42 6.15 -2.21 -2.62
CA PHE A 42 6.77 -1.26 -1.70
C PHE A 42 7.41 -2.03 -0.54
N LEU A 43 8.66 -1.69 -0.23
CA LEU A 43 9.36 -2.18 0.96
C LEU A 43 9.45 -1.03 1.95
N GLU A 44 8.87 -1.24 3.12
CA GLU A 44 8.92 -0.29 4.23
C GLU A 44 9.48 -1.07 5.45
N PRO A 45 10.80 -0.98 5.72
CA PRO A 45 11.46 -1.74 6.78
C PRO A 45 11.30 -1.14 8.19
N ALA A 46 10.75 0.08 8.31
CA ALA A 46 10.58 0.81 9.56
C ALA A 46 9.12 1.24 9.78
N CYS A 47 8.19 0.35 9.42
CA CYS A 47 6.82 0.77 9.12
C CYS A 47 6.05 1.22 10.35
N GLY A 48 6.52 0.87 11.54
CA GLY A 48 5.87 1.22 12.80
C GLY A 48 4.40 0.79 12.76
N ASN A 49 3.48 1.77 12.78
CA ASN A 49 2.04 1.52 12.67
C ASN A 49 1.54 1.24 11.23
N GLY A 50 2.41 1.29 10.24
CA GLY A 50 2.10 1.03 8.84
C GLY A 50 1.44 2.21 8.10
N ASN A 51 1.65 3.46 8.51
CA ASN A 51 0.95 4.61 7.92
C ASN A 51 1.13 4.72 6.40
N PHE A 52 2.35 4.48 5.89
CA PHE A 52 2.60 4.45 4.46
C PHE A 52 1.92 3.27 3.76
N LEU A 53 2.04 2.07 4.34
CA LEU A 53 1.47 0.85 3.75
C LEU A 53 -0.05 0.89 3.68
N ALA A 54 -0.70 1.41 4.74
CA ALA A 54 -2.14 1.61 4.77
C ALA A 54 -2.61 2.57 3.68
N GLU A 55 -1.91 3.70 3.51
CA GLU A 55 -2.26 4.71 2.51
C GLU A 55 -1.98 4.22 1.08
N ILE A 56 -0.87 3.49 0.85
CA ILE A 56 -0.59 2.82 -0.43
C ILE A 56 -1.70 1.82 -0.77
N LEU A 57 -2.07 0.95 0.18
CA LEU A 57 -3.14 -0.03 -0.04
C LEU A 57 -4.47 0.67 -0.35
N ARG A 58 -4.80 1.75 0.36
CA ARG A 58 -6.00 2.56 0.09
C ARG A 58 -6.03 3.09 -1.34
N ARG A 59 -4.91 3.66 -1.81
CA ARG A 59 -4.77 4.18 -3.19
C ARG A 59 -4.94 3.06 -4.22
N LYS A 60 -4.30 1.90 -4.02
CA LYS A 60 -4.46 0.74 -4.90
C LYS A 60 -5.89 0.23 -4.95
N LEU A 61 -6.56 0.07 -3.81
CA LEU A 61 -7.95 -0.39 -3.76
C LEU A 61 -8.92 0.61 -4.41
N ALA A 62 -8.64 1.91 -4.35
CA ALA A 62 -9.41 2.91 -5.10
C ALA A 62 -9.31 2.69 -6.61
N VAL A 63 -8.11 2.37 -7.12
CA VAL A 63 -7.90 2.02 -8.54
C VAL A 63 -8.60 0.72 -8.90
N VAL A 64 -8.51 -0.32 -8.06
CA VAL A 64 -9.21 -1.60 -8.26
C VAL A 64 -10.73 -1.37 -8.35
N LYS A 65 -11.30 -0.62 -7.41
CA LYS A 65 -12.72 -0.29 -7.39
C LYS A 65 -13.15 0.48 -8.64
N SER A 66 -12.35 1.45 -9.07
CA SER A 66 -12.62 2.24 -10.27
C SER A 66 -12.61 1.40 -11.55
N ARG A 67 -11.65 0.47 -11.69
CA ARG A 67 -11.48 -0.33 -12.91
C ARG A 67 -12.34 -1.59 -12.96
N TYR A 68 -12.55 -2.24 -11.83
CA TYR A 68 -13.13 -3.59 -11.74
C TYR A 68 -14.38 -3.68 -10.86
N GLY A 69 -14.83 -2.59 -10.24
CA GLY A 69 -15.95 -2.61 -9.29
C GLY A 69 -17.31 -3.05 -9.85
N LYS A 70 -17.45 -3.23 -11.18
CA LYS A 70 -18.66 -3.75 -11.82
C LYS A 70 -18.73 -5.29 -11.84
N ASN A 71 -17.60 -5.97 -11.73
CA ASN A 71 -17.51 -7.42 -11.74
C ASN A 71 -16.89 -7.89 -10.41
N ALA A 72 -17.65 -8.66 -9.62
CA ALA A 72 -17.20 -9.13 -8.32
C ALA A 72 -15.92 -9.99 -8.41
N ALA A 73 -15.84 -10.90 -9.38
CA ALA A 73 -14.69 -11.79 -9.54
C ALA A 73 -13.42 -11.02 -9.93
N ASP A 74 -13.52 -10.06 -10.86
CA ASP A 74 -12.38 -9.21 -11.21
C ASP A 74 -11.97 -8.31 -10.03
N PHE A 75 -12.94 -7.73 -9.32
CA PHE A 75 -12.67 -6.91 -8.13
C PHE A 75 -11.91 -7.71 -7.06
N GLU A 76 -12.41 -8.89 -6.69
CA GLU A 76 -11.79 -9.77 -5.70
C GLU A 76 -10.38 -10.18 -6.12
N TRP A 77 -10.22 -10.61 -7.38
CA TRP A 77 -8.92 -10.99 -7.91
C TRP A 77 -7.90 -9.84 -7.81
N TYR A 78 -8.24 -8.67 -8.34
CA TYR A 78 -7.34 -7.52 -8.34
C TYR A 78 -7.14 -6.90 -6.95
N ALA A 79 -8.10 -7.00 -6.04
CA ALA A 79 -7.93 -6.62 -4.65
C ALA A 79 -6.89 -7.50 -3.95
N VAL A 80 -6.89 -8.82 -4.21
CA VAL A 80 -5.84 -9.71 -3.71
C VAL A 80 -4.48 -9.33 -4.30
N ILE A 81 -4.40 -9.03 -5.61
CA ILE A 81 -3.14 -8.58 -6.22
C ILE A 81 -2.60 -7.32 -5.53
N ALA A 82 -3.46 -6.35 -5.22
CA ALA A 82 -3.06 -5.11 -4.56
C ALA A 82 -2.37 -5.31 -3.19
N ILE A 83 -2.73 -6.37 -2.47
CA ILE A 83 -2.23 -6.69 -1.11
C ILE A 83 -0.94 -7.52 -1.15
N ARG A 84 -0.65 -8.25 -2.24
CA ARG A 84 0.43 -9.23 -2.26
C ARG A 84 1.81 -8.61 -1.94
N CYS A 85 2.46 -9.17 -0.92
CA CYS A 85 3.87 -8.93 -0.60
C CYS A 85 4.77 -9.70 -1.57
N GLY A 86 6.00 -9.23 -1.76
CA GLY A 86 6.82 -9.67 -2.87
C GLY A 86 7.47 -11.04 -2.69
N ASP A 87 7.01 -12.04 -3.43
CA ASP A 87 7.80 -13.21 -3.79
C ASP A 87 8.05 -13.22 -5.31
N SER A 88 9.33 -13.22 -5.70
CA SER A 88 9.83 -13.05 -7.07
C SER A 88 9.68 -14.33 -7.93
N SER A 89 9.10 -15.39 -7.38
CA SER A 89 9.21 -16.73 -7.95
C SER A 89 8.15 -17.10 -8.99
N ARG A 90 7.16 -16.25 -9.33
CA ARG A 90 6.26 -16.54 -10.46
C ARG A 90 5.87 -15.32 -11.28
N GLN A 91 6.44 -15.27 -12.49
CA GLN A 91 5.73 -14.88 -13.71
C GLN A 91 4.37 -15.59 -13.76
N CYS A 92 3.33 -15.02 -13.17
CA CYS A 92 1.94 -15.36 -13.47
C CYS A 92 1.25 -14.22 -14.25
N ALA A 93 2.03 -13.32 -14.85
CA ALA A 93 1.55 -12.24 -15.71
C ALA A 93 1.38 -12.67 -17.18
N GLY A 94 1.37 -13.98 -17.47
CA GLY A 94 1.32 -14.52 -18.84
C GLY A 94 0.13 -15.44 -19.15
N MET A 95 -0.84 -15.62 -18.25
CA MET A 95 -1.99 -16.49 -18.54
C MET A 95 -3.12 -15.67 -19.20
N PRO A 96 -3.51 -15.95 -20.46
CA PRO A 96 -4.66 -15.34 -21.09
C PRO A 96 -5.94 -15.76 -20.34
N ARG A 97 -6.86 -14.82 -20.11
CA ARG A 97 -8.14 -15.03 -19.42
C ARG A 97 -9.17 -15.84 -20.23
N THR A 98 -8.73 -16.67 -21.17
CA THR A 98 -9.60 -17.46 -22.06
C THR A 98 -9.42 -18.96 -21.84
N ALA A 99 -9.35 -19.37 -20.57
CA ALA A 99 -9.43 -20.77 -20.17
C ALA A 99 -10.42 -20.89 -19.00
N PHE A 100 -11.69 -20.65 -19.32
CA PHE A 100 -12.82 -21.42 -18.83
C PHE A 100 -13.38 -22.17 -20.03
#